data_AF-A0A8J3N8M7-F1
#
_entry.id   AF-A0A8J3N8M7-F1
#
_cell.length_a   1.000
_cell.length_b   1.000
_cell.length_c   1.000
_cell.angle_alpha   90.00
_cell.angle_beta   90.00
_cell.angle_gamma   90.00
#
_symmetry.space_group_name_H-M   'P 1'
#
loop_
_entity.id
_entity.type
_entity.pdbx_description
1 polymer ?
#
loop_
_entity_poly.entity_id
_entity_poly.type
_entity_poly.pdbx_seq_one_letter_code
_entity_poly.pdbx_strand_id
1 'polypeptide(L)'
;MSTLNDEILREALAQLDGWQGDRGGIHRTLDITESQHAELTERIKVVADAMRLRPDLHRTDGCTQIGLDPVDGDVLTTAQVALAARIEDAYRTIAGPFQAPPQRHSRVWFWRRGADDHSVSDTA
;
A
#
# COMPACT_ATOMS: atom_id res chain seq x y z
N MET A 1 -5.43 -20.42 -1.02
CA MET A 1 -5.43 -19.02 -1.51
C MET A 1 -4.72 -19.01 -2.84
N SER A 2 -5.27 -18.37 -3.87
CA SER A 2 -4.61 -18.31 -5.18
C SER A 2 -3.56 -17.21 -5.16
N THR A 3 -2.29 -17.60 -5.22
CA THR A 3 -1.14 -16.69 -5.36
C THR A 3 -1.16 -16.07 -6.75
N LEU A 4 -0.88 -14.76 -6.87
CA LEU A 4 -0.87 -14.08 -8.17
C LEU A 4 0.46 -14.31 -8.91
N ASN A 5 0.38 -14.50 -10.22
CA ASN A 5 1.56 -14.43 -11.08
C ASN A 5 1.85 -12.98 -11.52
N ASP A 6 3.05 -12.73 -12.05
CA ASP A 6 3.50 -11.36 -12.36
C ASP A 6 2.65 -10.69 -13.44
N GLU A 7 2.15 -11.45 -14.40
CA GLU A 7 1.33 -10.93 -15.49
C GLU A 7 -0.05 -10.50 -14.97
N ILE A 8 -0.74 -11.38 -14.24
CA ILE A 8 -2.05 -11.06 -13.66
C ILE A 8 -1.93 -9.90 -12.66
N LEU A 9 -0.85 -9.87 -11.86
CA LEU A 9 -0.61 -8.76 -10.94
C LEU A 9 -0.40 -7.45 -11.70
N ARG A 10 0.38 -7.46 -12.78
CA ARG A 10 0.63 -6.28 -13.62
C ARG A 10 -0.66 -5.78 -14.29
N GLU A 11 -1.48 -6.67 -14.83
CA GLU A 11 -2.79 -6.34 -15.41
C GLU A 11 -3.74 -5.75 -14.37
N ALA A 12 -3.76 -6.29 -13.15
CA ALA A 12 -4.57 -5.76 -12.08
C ALA A 12 -4.08 -4.37 -11.62
N LEU A 13 -2.77 -4.19 -11.47
CA LEU A 13 -2.17 -2.90 -11.12
C LEU A 13 -2.38 -1.84 -12.20
N ALA A 14 -2.42 -2.24 -13.48
CA ALA A 14 -2.73 -1.33 -14.58
C ALA A 14 -4.15 -0.72 -14.48
N GLN A 15 -5.05 -1.33 -13.72
CA GLN A 15 -6.40 -0.80 -13.46
C GLN A 15 -6.49 0.02 -12.16
N LEU A 16 -5.41 0.04 -11.36
CA LEU A 16 -5.35 0.71 -10.07
C LEU A 16 -4.44 1.95 -10.17
N ASP A 17 -5.05 3.11 -10.42
CA ASP A 17 -4.32 4.33 -10.74
C ASP A 17 -3.29 4.73 -9.68
N GLY A 18 -2.02 4.70 -10.09
CA GLY A 18 -0.88 5.11 -9.28
C GLY A 18 -0.44 4.12 -8.21
N TRP A 19 -1.04 2.93 -8.15
CA TRP A 19 -0.50 1.80 -7.40
C TRP A 19 0.69 1.20 -8.13
N GLN A 20 1.74 0.85 -7.39
CA GLN A 20 2.99 0.31 -7.93
C GLN A 20 3.46 -0.83 -7.04
N GLY A 21 4.23 -1.77 -7.59
CA GLY A 21 4.79 -2.87 -6.82
C GLY A 21 4.98 -4.14 -7.63
N ASP A 22 5.29 -5.21 -6.91
CA ASP A 22 5.49 -6.55 -7.43
C ASP A 22 4.94 -7.58 -6.44
N ARG A 23 5.21 -8.86 -6.67
CA ARG A 23 4.77 -9.97 -5.81
C ARG A 23 5.14 -9.85 -4.34
N GLY A 24 6.19 -9.09 -4.02
CA GLY A 24 6.68 -8.84 -2.67
C GLY A 24 5.97 -7.69 -1.96
N GLY A 25 5.08 -6.96 -2.63
CA GLY A 25 4.29 -5.89 -2.03
C GLY A 25 3.85 -4.84 -3.04
N ILE A 26 2.71 -4.22 -2.77
CA ILE A 26 2.19 -3.09 -3.57
C ILE A 26 1.98 -1.87 -2.68
N HIS A 27 2.19 -0.70 -3.24
CA HIS A 27 2.15 0.55 -2.50
C HIS A 27 1.50 1.69 -3.31
N ARG A 28 1.03 2.69 -2.57
CA ARG A 28 0.42 3.90 -3.10
C ARG A 28 0.88 5.11 -2.30
N THR A 29 1.04 6.24 -2.96
CA THR A 29 1.28 7.54 -2.32
C THR A 29 0.21 8.53 -2.76
N LEU A 30 -0.47 9.13 -1.80
CA LEU A 30 -1.60 10.04 -1.98
C LEU A 30 -1.28 11.40 -1.37
N ASP A 31 -1.50 12.47 -2.13
CA ASP A 31 -1.42 13.84 -1.64
C ASP A 31 -2.81 14.26 -1.15
N ILE A 32 -3.05 14.12 0.16
CA ILE A 32 -4.34 14.39 0.81
C ILE A 32 -4.12 15.15 2.11
N THR A 33 -5.11 15.95 2.49
CA THR A 33 -5.09 16.70 3.75
C THR A 33 -5.10 15.78 4.97
N GLU A 34 -4.79 16.32 6.15
CA GLU A 34 -4.79 15.55 7.41
C GLU A 34 -6.18 15.01 7.76
N SER A 35 -7.23 15.81 7.55
CA SER A 35 -8.61 15.37 7.78
C SER A 35 -9.00 14.22 6.84
N GLN A 36 -8.63 14.33 5.56
CA GLN A 36 -8.87 13.26 4.58
C GLN A 36 -8.06 12.00 4.90
N HIS A 37 -6.83 12.16 5.38
CA HIS A 37 -6.00 11.04 5.85
C HIS A 37 -6.63 10.31 7.03
N ALA A 38 -7.13 11.03 8.04
CA ALA A 38 -7.81 10.42 9.18
C ALA A 38 -9.04 9.63 8.73
N GLU A 39 -9.88 10.22 7.89
CA GLU A 39 -11.08 9.57 7.37
C GLU A 39 -10.75 8.34 6.50
N LEU A 40 -9.73 8.44 5.65
CA LEU A 40 -9.27 7.33 4.82
C LEU A 40 -8.73 6.20 5.69
N THR A 41 -7.89 6.52 6.68
CA THR A 41 -7.29 5.55 7.60
C THR A 41 -8.35 4.74 8.33
N GLU A 42 -9.40 5.39 8.85
CA GLU A 42 -10.49 4.68 9.53
C GLU A 42 -11.26 3.76 8.58
N ARG A 43 -11.58 4.21 7.36
CA ARG A 43 -12.22 3.34 6.37
C ARG A 43 -11.35 2.15 5.99
N ILE A 44 -10.05 2.37 5.83
CA ILE A 44 -9.10 1.31 5.47
C ILE A 44 -9.01 0.28 6.61
N LYS A 45 -8.92 0.71 7.87
CA LYS A 45 -8.91 -0.20 9.03
C LYS A 45 -10.14 -1.10 9.03
N VAL A 46 -11.33 -0.54 8.88
CA VAL A 46 -12.59 -1.31 8.88
C VAL A 46 -12.60 -2.38 7.79
N VAL A 47 -12.20 -2.02 6.56
CA VAL A 47 -12.17 -2.95 5.43
C VAL A 47 -11.08 -4.01 5.61
N ALA A 48 -9.88 -3.59 6.04
CA ALA A 48 -8.76 -4.47 6.27
C ALA A 48 -9.05 -5.49 7.38
N ASP A 49 -9.69 -5.06 8.47
CA ASP A 49 -10.12 -5.94 9.55
C ASP A 49 -11.13 -6.99 9.06
N ALA A 50 -12.11 -6.59 8.24
CA ALA A 50 -13.07 -7.51 7.64
C ALA A 50 -12.39 -8.55 6.72
N MET A 51 -11.31 -8.15 6.06
CA MET A 51 -10.50 -9.02 5.19
C MET A 51 -9.41 -9.78 5.94
N ARG A 52 -9.20 -9.50 7.24
CA ARG A 52 -8.08 -10.00 8.06
C ARG A 52 -6.71 -9.71 7.45
N LEU A 53 -6.56 -8.51 6.88
CA LEU A 53 -5.31 -8.00 6.32
C LEU A 53 -4.79 -6.85 7.18
N ARG A 54 -3.48 -6.62 7.12
CA ARG A 54 -2.80 -5.53 7.84
C ARG A 54 -2.08 -4.63 6.84
N PRO A 55 -2.74 -3.59 6.31
CA PRO A 55 -2.08 -2.58 5.52
C PRO A 55 -1.18 -1.71 6.39
N ASP A 56 -0.05 -1.28 5.84
CA ASP A 56 0.80 -0.26 6.45
C ASP A 56 0.37 1.11 5.96
N LEU A 57 0.07 2.02 6.89
CA LEU A 57 -0.31 3.39 6.59
C LEU A 57 0.61 4.35 7.33
N HIS A 58 1.28 5.21 6.58
CA HIS A 58 2.15 6.23 7.12
C HIS A 58 1.85 7.58 6.49
N ARG A 59 1.93 8.65 7.29
CA ARG A 59 1.85 10.01 6.79
C ARG A 59 3.19 10.69 6.97
N THR A 60 3.76 11.20 5.88
CA THR A 60 5.07 11.85 5.86
C THR A 60 5.04 13.00 4.85
N ASP A 61 5.55 14.17 5.24
CA ASP A 61 5.68 15.35 4.37
C ASP A 61 4.38 15.77 3.66
N GLY A 62 3.22 15.63 4.32
CA GLY A 62 1.91 15.95 3.75
C GLY A 62 1.32 14.84 2.86
N CYS A 63 2.09 13.81 2.55
CA CYS A 63 1.66 12.65 1.77
C CYS A 63 1.23 11.50 2.68
N THR A 64 0.20 10.76 2.25
CA THR A 64 -0.19 9.48 2.84
C THR A 64 0.39 8.36 1.98
N GLN A 65 1.22 7.52 2.59
CA GLN A 65 1.77 6.32 1.99
C GLN A 65 1.03 5.10 2.51
N ILE A 66 0.69 4.20 1.60
CA ILE A 66 -0.05 2.98 1.89
C ILE A 66 0.76 1.82 1.31
N GLY A 67 1.08 0.83 2.13
CA GLY A 67 1.76 -0.40 1.76
C GLY A 67 0.86 -1.60 2.01
N LEU A 68 0.86 -2.54 1.09
CA LEU A 68 0.20 -3.85 1.21
C LEU A 68 1.25 -4.91 0.93
N ASP A 69 1.82 -5.44 2.00
CA ASP A 69 2.79 -6.51 1.92
C ASP A 69 2.10 -7.88 1.99
N PRO A 70 2.76 -8.94 1.48
CA PRO A 70 2.31 -10.30 1.68
C PRO A 70 2.27 -10.64 3.17
N VAL A 71 1.24 -11.38 3.56
CA VAL A 71 1.15 -11.92 4.93
C VAL A 71 2.21 -13.01 5.08
N ASP A 72 2.97 -12.98 6.18
CA ASP A 72 3.97 -14.00 6.55
C ASP A 72 5.10 -14.23 5.52
N GLY A 73 5.41 -13.22 4.69
CA GLY A 73 6.51 -13.30 3.71
C GLY A 73 6.19 -14.15 2.47
N ASP A 74 4.91 -14.49 2.28
CA ASP A 74 4.42 -15.19 1.10
C ASP A 74 4.40 -14.28 -0.15
N VAL A 75 3.75 -14.73 -1.21
CA VAL A 75 3.43 -13.96 -2.41
C VAL A 75 2.12 -13.20 -2.24
N LEU A 76 2.03 -12.02 -2.84
CA LEU A 76 0.77 -11.29 -2.95
C LEU A 76 -0.36 -12.19 -3.46
N THR A 77 -1.51 -12.06 -2.82
CA THR A 77 -2.71 -12.80 -3.18
C THR A 77 -3.76 -11.84 -3.74
N THR A 78 -4.80 -12.41 -4.34
CA THR A 78 -5.96 -11.65 -4.80
C THR A 78 -6.61 -10.83 -3.69
N ALA A 79 -6.47 -11.22 -2.42
CA ALA A 79 -7.01 -10.48 -1.29
C ALA A 79 -6.33 -9.10 -1.12
N GLN A 80 -5.01 -9.02 -1.25
CA GLN A 80 -4.29 -7.73 -1.17
C GLN A 80 -4.66 -6.82 -2.36
N VAL A 81 -4.74 -7.36 -3.57
CA VAL A 81 -5.17 -6.58 -4.75
C VAL A 81 -6.62 -6.09 -4.59
N ALA A 82 -7.51 -6.92 -4.03
CA ALA A 82 -8.88 -6.53 -3.75
C ALA A 82 -9.00 -5.49 -2.62
N LEU A 83 -8.03 -5.45 -1.68
CA LEU A 83 -7.93 -4.38 -0.70
C LEU A 83 -7.45 -3.08 -1.35
N ALA A 84 -6.44 -3.14 -2.22
CA ALA A 84 -5.97 -1.98 -2.99
C ALA A 84 -7.09 -1.32 -3.81
N ALA A 85 -7.92 -2.12 -4.48
CA ALA A 85 -9.09 -1.63 -5.20
C ALA A 85 -10.10 -0.90 -4.29
N ARG A 86 -10.38 -1.46 -3.11
CA ARG A 86 -11.29 -0.82 -2.14
C ARG A 86 -10.71 0.46 -1.55
N ILE A 87 -9.40 0.50 -1.33
CA ILE A 87 -8.69 1.71 -0.89
C ILE A 87 -8.82 2.81 -1.94
N GLU A 88 -8.65 2.46 -3.22
CA GLU A 88 -8.79 3.41 -4.32
C GLU A 88 -10.22 3.97 -4.42
N ASP A 89 -11.25 3.13 -4.30
CA ASP A 89 -12.64 3.58 -4.29
C ASP A 89 -12.96 4.50 -3.09
N ALA A 90 -12.42 4.16 -1.91
CA ALA A 90 -12.56 5.00 -0.72
C ALA A 90 -11.85 6.35 -0.89
N TYR A 91 -10.64 6.34 -1.47
CA TYR A 91 -9.88 7.54 -1.78
C TYR A 91 -10.65 8.46 -2.73
N ARG A 92 -11.18 7.93 -3.84
CA ARG A 92 -11.98 8.70 -4.82
C ARG A 92 -13.21 9.36 -4.19
N THR A 93 -13.81 8.69 -3.21
CA THR A 93 -14.96 9.22 -2.46
C THR A 93 -14.56 10.38 -1.53
N ILE A 94 -13.40 10.30 -0.87
CA ILE A 94 -12.92 11.29 0.10
C ILE A 94 -12.26 12.51 -0.56
N ALA A 95 -11.41 12.28 -1.56
CA ALA A 95 -10.68 13.32 -2.25
C ALA A 95 -11.54 14.10 -3.25
N GLY A 96 -12.72 13.56 -3.60
CA GLY A 96 -13.52 14.07 -4.70
C GLY A 96 -12.84 13.84 -6.06
N PRO A 97 -13.43 14.35 -7.17
CA PRO A 97 -12.76 14.30 -8.47
C PRO A 97 -11.42 15.03 -8.37
N PHE A 98 -10.34 14.31 -8.64
CA PHE A 98 -8.96 14.79 -8.62
C PHE A 98 -8.84 16.15 -9.34
N GLN A 99 -8.77 17.24 -8.59
CA GLN A 99 -8.21 18.48 -9.11
C GLN A 99 -6.70 18.34 -9.03
N ALA A 100 -6.07 18.00 -10.15
CA ALA A 100 -4.61 17.86 -10.25
C ALA A 100 -3.90 19.16 -9.81
N PRO A 101 -3.17 19.19 -8.69
CA PRO A 101 -2.14 20.21 -8.49
C PRO A 101 -0.92 19.83 -9.36
N PRO A 102 -0.11 20.81 -9.80
CA PRO A 102 1.05 20.55 -10.64
C PRO A 102 2.02 19.63 -9.91
N GLN A 103 2.30 18.48 -10.51
CA GLN A 103 3.19 17.44 -9.99
C GLN A 103 4.58 18.01 -9.69
N ARG A 104 4.82 18.40 -8.43
CA ARG A 104 6.18 18.63 -7.92
C ARG A 104 6.78 17.29 -7.53
N HIS A 105 7.44 16.67 -8.49
CA HIS A 105 8.36 15.56 -8.27
C HIS A 105 9.42 15.93 -7.22
N SER A 106 9.62 15.07 -6.21
CA SER A 106 10.87 14.89 -5.44
C SER A 106 10.77 13.57 -4.62
N ARG A 107 11.21 12.41 -5.15
CA ARG A 107 12.42 11.65 -4.72
C ARG A 107 12.71 11.83 -3.22
N VAL A 108 12.53 10.83 -2.35
CA VAL A 108 13.42 9.67 -2.20
C VAL A 108 12.65 8.42 -1.75
N TRP A 109 12.86 7.34 -2.50
CA TRP A 109 12.44 5.99 -2.21
C TRP A 109 13.46 5.33 -1.28
N PHE A 110 13.10 5.08 -0.01
CA PHE A 110 13.93 4.26 0.87
C PHE A 110 13.11 3.58 1.99
N TRP A 111 12.14 2.76 1.58
CA TRP A 111 11.66 1.69 2.45
C TRP A 111 12.59 0.49 2.26
N ARG A 112 13.70 0.49 3.00
CA ARG A 112 14.53 -0.71 3.19
C ARG A 112 13.97 -1.45 4.39
N ARG A 113 13.33 -2.59 4.11
CA ARG A 113 13.38 -3.85 4.86
C ARG A 113 14.15 -3.73 6.19
N GLY A 114 13.42 -3.73 7.30
CA GLY A 114 13.98 -4.23 8.56
C GLY A 114 14.37 -5.68 8.33
N ALA A 115 15.63 -5.90 8.01
CA ALA A 115 16.22 -7.22 7.99
C ALA A 115 16.28 -7.68 9.45
N ASP A 116 15.66 -8.82 9.75
CA ASP A 116 15.93 -9.56 10.96
C ASP A 116 17.43 -9.87 11.02
N ASP A 117 18.16 -9.10 11.83
CA ASP A 117 19.51 -9.39 12.27
C ASP A 117 19.44 -10.59 13.25
N HIS A 118 19.46 -11.81 12.71
CA HIS A 118 19.80 -12.98 13.51
C HIS A 118 21.32 -12.98 13.71
N SER A 119 21.72 -12.28 14.76
CA SER A 119 23.07 -12.25 15.29
C SER A 119 23.54 -13.68 15.62
N VAL A 120 24.47 -14.21 14.83
CA VAL A 120 25.19 -15.45 15.13
C VAL A 120 26.21 -15.12 16.21
N SER A 121 25.92 -15.46 17.46
CA SER A 121 26.91 -15.43 18.54
C SER A 121 27.63 -16.77 18.57
N ASP A 122 28.72 -16.87 17.81
CA ASP A 122 29.78 -17.84 18.04
C ASP A 122 30.71 -17.25 19.11
N THR A 123 30.93 -17.97 20.20
CA THR A 123 31.93 -17.63 21.21
C THR A 123 32.57 -18.90 21.73
N ALA A 124 33.77 -19.14 21.19
CA ALA A 124 34.94 -19.80 21.75
C ALA A 124 34.87 -21.28 22.15
#